data_AF-A0A5R2N1M1-F1
#
_entry.id   AF-A0A5R2N1M1-F1
#
_cell.length_a   1.000
_cell.length_b   1.000
_cell.length_c   1.000
_cell.angle_alpha   90.00
_cell.angle_beta   90.00
_cell.angle_gamma   90.00
#
_symmetry.space_group_name_H-M   'P 1'
#
loop_
_entity.id
_entity.type
_entity.pdbx_description
1 polymer ?
#
loop_
_entity_poly.entity_id
_entity_poly.type
_entity_poly.pdbx_seq_one_letter_code
_entity_poly.pdbx_strand_id
1 'polypeptide(L)'
;MLLGSAAPLLASSVALASSCGDQIVRMAAIWAADTMNPFATWSSFWPTAFTYDPLVGMDAQRHRDRRGFAKEWSVAHDNLTWTFKIWPGMRWSDGQPAT
;
A
#
# COMPACT_ATOMS: atom_id res chain seq x y z
N MET A 1 -5.32 49.50 26.98
CA MET A 1 -5.09 49.18 25.56
C MET A 1 -3.77 48.44 25.47
N LEU A 2 -3.78 47.10 25.34
CA LEU A 2 -2.58 46.32 25.04
C LEU A 2 -2.61 45.98 23.56
N LEU A 3 -1.74 46.62 22.76
CA LEU A 3 -1.44 46.19 21.40
C LEU A 3 -0.53 44.96 21.48
N GLY A 4 -1.09 43.77 21.28
CA GLY A 4 -0.34 42.54 21.04
C GLY A 4 -0.14 42.35 19.55
N SER A 5 1.08 42.51 19.06
CA SER A 5 1.46 42.29 17.66
C SER A 5 1.16 40.85 17.22
N ALA A 6 0.25 40.69 16.26
CA ALA A 6 0.10 39.45 15.53
C ALA A 6 1.27 39.30 14.54
N ALA A 7 2.25 38.47 14.89
CA ALA A 7 3.23 38.02 13.90
C ALA A 7 2.54 36.97 13.00
N PRO A 8 2.52 37.15 11.66
CA PRO A 8 1.96 36.15 10.78
C PRO A 8 2.90 34.94 10.79
N LEU A 9 2.44 33.82 11.31
CA LEU A 9 3.07 32.51 11.10
C LEU A 9 2.91 32.16 9.61
N LEU A 10 3.87 32.63 8.80
CA LEU A 10 4.10 32.08 7.47
C LEU A 10 4.67 30.67 7.67
N ALA A 11 3.79 29.70 7.89
CA ALA A 11 4.13 28.29 7.79
C ALA A 11 4.46 28.01 6.32
N SER A 12 5.74 28.18 5.97
CA SER A 12 6.27 27.70 4.71
C SER A 12 6.05 26.18 4.71
N SER A 13 5.13 25.68 3.89
CA SER A 13 4.95 24.25 3.67
C SER A 13 6.17 23.70 2.93
N VAL A 14 7.26 23.51 3.65
CA VAL A 14 8.37 22.71 3.17
C VAL A 14 7.89 21.27 3.25
N ALA A 15 7.71 20.62 2.09
CA ALA A 15 7.55 19.18 2.08
C ALA A 15 8.79 18.56 2.75
N LEU A 16 8.59 17.97 3.93
CA LEU A 16 9.65 17.28 4.68
C LEU A 16 9.94 15.94 4.00
N ALA A 17 10.61 15.98 2.85
CA ALA A 17 11.26 14.80 2.30
C ALA A 17 12.58 14.58 3.08
N SER A 18 12.48 13.96 4.26
CA SER A 18 13.67 13.50 4.99
C SER A 18 14.07 12.14 4.43
N SER A 19 15.12 12.10 3.60
CA SER A 19 15.68 10.85 3.06
C SER A 19 16.75 10.24 3.98
N CYS A 20 16.93 10.76 5.20
CA CYS A 20 18.04 10.42 6.08
C CYS A 20 17.51 9.99 7.46
N GLY A 21 16.85 8.84 7.52
CA GLY A 21 16.33 8.21 8.74
C GLY A 21 15.65 6.89 8.41
N ASP A 22 15.44 6.02 9.40
CA ASP A 22 14.63 4.82 9.21
C ASP A 22 13.28 5.22 8.59
N GLN A 23 12.91 4.60 7.47
CA GLN A 23 11.69 4.89 6.72
C GLN A 23 10.46 4.31 7.46
N ILE A 24 10.20 4.83 8.66
CA ILE A 24 9.11 4.40 9.53
C ILE A 24 7.90 5.27 9.25
N VAL A 25 6.88 4.67 8.64
CA VAL A 25 5.55 5.29 8.53
C VAL A 25 4.78 4.99 9.81
N ARG A 26 4.46 6.02 10.60
CA ARG A 26 3.61 5.91 11.78
C ARG A 26 2.16 6.25 11.41
N MET A 27 1.26 5.29 11.57
CA MET A 27 -0.16 5.46 11.31
C MET A 27 -0.96 5.33 12.60
N ALA A 28 -1.93 6.22 12.79
CA ALA A 28 -2.93 6.11 13.84
C ALA A 28 -4.27 5.68 13.23
N ALA A 29 -4.98 4.78 13.90
CA ALA A 29 -6.31 4.36 13.52
C ALA A 29 -7.23 4.45 14.74
N ILE A 30 -8.50 4.78 14.50
CA ILE A 30 -9.54 4.81 15.55
C ILE A 30 -10.17 3.42 15.79
N TRP A 31 -9.87 2.46 14.92
CA TRP A 31 -10.35 1.08 14.99
C TRP A 31 -9.16 0.12 15.06
N ALA A 32 -9.30 -0.93 15.86
CA ALA A 32 -8.34 -2.03 15.90
C ALA A 32 -8.59 -3.00 14.73
N ALA A 33 -7.53 -3.65 14.26
CA ALA A 33 -7.64 -4.77 13.33
C ALA A 33 -8.39 -5.93 14.00
N ASP A 34 -9.34 -6.55 13.28
CA ASP A 34 -10.09 -7.72 13.75
C ASP A 34 -9.25 -9.02 13.72
N THR A 35 -8.63 -9.33 12.58
CA THR A 35 -7.78 -10.50 12.37
C THR A 35 -6.82 -10.27 11.21
N MET A 36 -5.64 -10.89 11.28
CA MET A 36 -4.67 -10.89 10.17
C MET A 36 -4.87 -12.04 9.18
N ASN A 37 -5.86 -12.91 9.40
CA ASN A 37 -6.21 -13.93 8.42
C ASN A 37 -7.00 -13.29 7.26
N PRO A 38 -6.45 -13.24 6.02
CA PRO A 38 -7.09 -12.57 4.89
C PRO A 38 -8.42 -13.23 4.48
N PHE A 39 -8.71 -14.46 4.92
CA PHE A 39 -9.97 -15.15 4.63
C PHE A 39 -11.06 -14.95 5.70
N ALA A 40 -10.74 -14.30 6.81
CA ALA A 40 -11.67 -14.13 7.94
C ALA A 40 -11.82 -12.67 8.38
N THR A 41 -11.06 -11.74 7.79
CA THR A 41 -11.18 -10.31 8.11
C THR A 41 -12.35 -9.67 7.37
N TRP A 42 -13.03 -8.75 8.05
CA TRP A 42 -13.99 -7.83 7.45
C TRP A 42 -13.46 -6.38 7.43
N SER A 43 -12.62 -6.02 8.39
CA SER A 43 -12.24 -4.62 8.66
C SER A 43 -10.74 -4.31 8.59
N SER A 44 -9.87 -5.32 8.49
CA SER A 44 -8.40 -5.15 8.50
C SER A 44 -7.79 -4.93 7.12
N PHE A 45 -8.48 -4.21 6.24
CA PHE A 45 -8.01 -3.98 4.86
C PHE A 45 -6.58 -3.41 4.80
N TRP A 46 -6.28 -2.38 5.60
CA TRP A 46 -4.96 -1.73 5.59
C TRP A 46 -3.82 -2.67 6.01
N PRO A 47 -3.85 -3.32 7.20
CA PRO A 47 -2.86 -4.34 7.56
C PRO A 47 -2.68 -5.44 6.50
N THR A 48 -3.78 -5.95 5.93
CA THR A 48 -3.73 -6.99 4.90
C THR A 48 -3.07 -6.48 3.62
N ALA A 49 -3.43 -5.28 3.14
CA ALA A 49 -2.86 -4.68 1.93
C ALA A 49 -1.37 -4.31 2.06
N PHE A 50 -0.85 -4.15 3.28
CA PHE A 50 0.58 -3.95 3.52
C PHE A 50 1.36 -5.25 3.66
N THR A 51 0.68 -6.37 3.94
CA THR A 51 1.32 -7.68 4.17
C THR A 51 1.26 -8.59 2.95
N TYR A 52 0.18 -8.49 2.16
CA TYR A 52 -0.08 -9.37 1.03
C TYR A 52 -0.27 -8.55 -0.26
N ASP A 53 0.27 -9.07 -1.36
CA ASP A 53 0.04 -8.51 -2.69
C ASP A 53 -1.11 -9.25 -3.41
N PRO A 54 -2.17 -8.55 -3.87
CA PRO A 54 -3.16 -9.14 -4.75
C PRO A 54 -2.57 -9.38 -6.15
N LEU A 55 -3.21 -10.25 -6.95
CA LEU A 55 -2.83 -10.43 -8.37
C LEU A 55 -2.80 -9.10 -9.11
N VAL A 56 -3.81 -8.26 -8.89
CA VAL A 56 -3.89 -6.91 -9.46
C VAL A 56 -4.14 -5.92 -8.33
N GLY A 57 -3.23 -4.95 -8.18
CA GLY A 57 -3.37 -3.87 -7.21
C GLY A 57 -4.36 -2.79 -7.66
N MET A 58 -4.73 -1.91 -6.73
CA MET A 58 -5.53 -0.72 -7.01
C MET A 58 -4.82 0.18 -8.03
N ASP A 59 -5.56 0.83 -8.93
CA ASP A 59 -4.97 1.64 -10.01
C ASP A 59 -4.12 2.81 -9.47
N ALA A 60 -4.56 3.43 -8.37
CA ALA A 60 -3.78 4.45 -7.66
C ALA A 60 -2.46 3.94 -7.08
N GLN A 61 -2.29 2.62 -6.95
CA GLN A 61 -1.07 1.96 -6.50
C GLN A 61 -0.25 1.37 -7.67
N ARG A 62 -0.73 1.48 -8.92
CA ARG A 62 0.03 1.05 -10.12
C ARG A 62 1.13 2.04 -10.42
N HIS A 63 2.20 1.92 -9.66
CA HIS A 63 3.45 2.58 -9.97
C HIS A 63 4.38 1.63 -10.73
N ARG A 64 5.39 2.18 -11.42
CA ARG A 64 6.38 1.36 -12.13
C ARG A 64 7.23 0.51 -11.18
N ASP A 65 7.17 0.74 -9.88
CA ASP A 65 7.87 0.02 -8.82
C ASP A 65 6.94 -0.86 -7.98
N ARG A 66 5.64 -0.55 -7.88
CA ARG A 66 4.64 -1.36 -7.15
C ARG A 66 3.63 -1.98 -8.13
N ARG A 67 3.89 -3.21 -8.56
CA ARG A 67 3.22 -3.81 -9.73
C ARG A 67 2.16 -4.89 -9.41
N GLY A 68 1.88 -5.15 -8.13
CA GLY A 68 1.03 -6.29 -7.73
C GLY A 68 1.73 -7.64 -7.99
N PHE A 69 1.07 -8.74 -7.64
CA PHE A 69 1.66 -10.08 -7.74
C PHE A 69 1.72 -10.59 -9.20
N ALA A 70 0.73 -10.24 -10.04
CA ALA A 70 0.78 -10.53 -11.46
C ALA A 70 1.61 -9.47 -12.20
N LYS A 71 2.54 -9.92 -13.03
CA LYS A 71 3.30 -9.08 -13.95
C LYS A 71 2.40 -8.55 -15.08
N GLU A 72 1.52 -9.41 -15.59
CA GLU A 72 0.55 -9.09 -16.62
C GLU A 72 -0.66 -10.01 -16.52
N TRP A 73 -1.78 -9.59 -17.08
CA TRP A 73 -2.95 -10.43 -17.25
C TRP A 73 -3.67 -10.09 -18.55
N SER A 74 -4.46 -11.04 -19.03
CA SER A 74 -5.30 -10.91 -20.22
C SER A 74 -6.67 -11.51 -19.97
N VAL A 75 -7.67 -10.92 -20.60
CA VAL A 75 -9.06 -11.42 -20.59
C VAL A 75 -9.36 -11.96 -21.99
N ALA A 76 -9.92 -13.17 -22.07
CA ALA A 76 -10.34 -13.76 -23.33
C ALA A 76 -11.52 -12.99 -23.95
N HIS A 77 -11.76 -13.22 -25.24
CA HIS A 77 -12.80 -12.51 -25.98
C HIS A 77 -14.21 -12.73 -25.41
N ASP A 78 -14.46 -13.91 -24.83
CA ASP A 78 -15.73 -14.26 -24.18
C ASP A 78 -15.91 -13.65 -22.78
N ASN A 79 -14.87 -13.01 -22.23
CA ASN A 79 -14.80 -12.48 -20.87
C ASN A 79 -14.92 -13.52 -19.75
N LEU A 80 -14.86 -14.82 -20.07
CA LEU A 80 -14.99 -15.91 -19.10
C LEU A 80 -13.63 -16.44 -18.64
N THR A 81 -12.58 -16.24 -19.44
CA THR A 81 -11.23 -16.69 -19.09
C THR A 81 -10.30 -15.53 -18.78
N TRP A 82 -9.68 -15.60 -17.61
CA TRP A 82 -8.68 -14.64 -17.14
C TRP A 82 -7.35 -15.36 -16.95
N THR A 83 -6.30 -14.88 -17.60
CA THR A 83 -4.95 -15.44 -17.49
C THR A 83 -4.04 -14.45 -16.82
N PHE A 84 -3.34 -14.87 -15.77
CA PHE A 84 -2.37 -14.07 -15.04
C PHE A 84 -0.98 -14.68 -15.19
N LYS A 85 0.02 -13.86 -15.52
CA LYS A 85 1.43 -14.26 -15.47
C LYS A 85 2.07 -13.55 -14.30
N ILE A 86 2.62 -14.33 -13.37
CA ILE A 86 3.30 -13.82 -12.17
C ILE A 86 4.75 -13.48 -12.47
N TRP A 87 5.40 -12.75 -11.57
CA TRP A 87 6.83 -12.48 -11.68
C TRP A 87 7.65 -13.76 -11.47
N PRO A 88 8.78 -13.93 -12.16
CA PRO A 88 9.66 -15.07 -11.94
C PRO A 88 10.31 -14.98 -10.54
N GLY A 89 10.39 -16.11 -9.84
CA GLY A 89 11.13 -16.21 -8.58
C GLY A 89 10.50 -15.50 -7.39
N MET A 90 9.19 -15.22 -7.44
CA MET A 90 8.44 -14.73 -6.28
C MET A 90 8.56 -15.70 -5.10
N ARG A 91 8.61 -15.16 -3.88
CA ARG A 91 8.75 -15.92 -2.64
C ARG A 91 7.81 -15.38 -1.57
N TRP A 92 7.36 -16.27 -0.71
CA TRP A 92 6.73 -15.91 0.55
C TRP A 92 7.77 -15.38 1.54
N SER A 93 7.30 -14.75 2.62
CA SER A 93 8.16 -14.20 3.68
C SER A 93 8.99 -15.27 4.41
N ASP A 94 8.61 -16.54 4.33
CA ASP A 94 9.36 -17.69 4.84
C ASP A 94 10.41 -18.24 3.85
N GLY A 95 10.52 -17.61 2.66
CA GLY A 95 11.47 -17.96 1.61
C GLY A 95 10.99 -19.04 0.64
N GLN A 96 9.84 -19.67 0.87
CA GLN A 96 9.29 -20.67 -0.05
C GLN A 96 8.86 -20.03 -1.37
N PRO A 97 8.92 -20.76 -2.50
CA PRO A 97 8.41 -20.27 -3.78
C PRO A 97 6.93 -19.86 -3.68
N ALA A 98 6.62 -18.66 -4.17
CA ALA A 98 5.26 -18.20 -4.40
C ALA A 98 4.99 -18.36 -5.91
N THR A 99 4.79 -19.61 -6.34
CA THR A 99 4.86 -20.01 -7.75
C THR A 99 3.77 -20.99 -8.12
#